data_AF-A0AAE1LET1-F1
#
_entry.id   AF-A0AAE1LET1-F1
#
_cell.length_a   1.000
_cell.length_b   1.000
_cell.length_c   1.000
_cell.angle_alpha   90.00
_cell.angle_beta   90.00
_cell.angle_gamma   90.00
#
_symmetry.space_group_name_H-M   'P 1'
#
loop_
_entity.id
_entity.type
_entity.pdbx_description
1 polymer ?
#
loop_
_entity_poly.entity_id
_entity_poly.type
_entity_poly.pdbx_seq_one_letter_code
_entity_poly.pdbx_strand_id
1 'polypeptide(L)'
;MGSNLHRTEHNTRSFTSRLREMWKRLQDFHPNSYTFTKALAEQLIDDVAAELPVVIVRPSIVVPTHKDPMPGWIDNLYGLGAMWTAGQKGLIRVHCIEEFAMDSVPADIVTKTTVLASWARALDIRIRPLPVGVEPKGVEVVHATIGSLGCTFGDMEWALTEDGLLDKLAFPGAIRDPKFYRLDNPIAYQVLHWYHHILYGVVLDTAARLTGRKPRALNLYRKFVTSCEATAPFVKPFVFEGINQRLLQILMHPADEEAYCFMDMYEGRDNVDTFRKWSYETIRGVLVYALKEEDNYEKHRPHHDRRVP
;
A
#
# COMPACT_ATOMS: atom_id res chain seq x y z
N MET A 1 -42.00 -20.29 4.10
CA MET A 1 -40.57 -19.90 4.01
C MET A 1 -40.27 -18.82 2.96
N GLY A 2 -41.12 -18.58 1.93
CA GLY A 2 -40.84 -17.57 0.88
C GLY A 2 -41.10 -16.09 1.23
N SER A 3 -41.90 -15.77 2.25
CA SER A 3 -42.27 -14.37 2.58
C SER A 3 -41.14 -13.57 3.26
N ASN A 4 -40.26 -14.24 4.01
CA ASN A 4 -39.14 -13.59 4.69
C ASN A 4 -37.99 -13.23 3.72
N LEU A 5 -37.81 -14.00 2.64
CA LEU A 5 -36.79 -13.76 1.60
C LEU A 5 -37.11 -12.53 0.75
N HIS A 6 -38.36 -12.33 0.35
CA HIS A 6 -38.75 -11.13 -0.41
C HIS A 6 -38.69 -9.85 0.43
N ARG A 7 -38.93 -9.93 1.75
CA ARG A 7 -38.86 -8.77 2.65
C ARG A 7 -37.42 -8.35 2.94
N THR A 8 -36.50 -9.31 3.08
CA THR A 8 -35.07 -9.03 3.20
C THR A 8 -34.49 -8.50 1.88
N GLU A 9 -34.83 -9.07 0.74
CA GLU A 9 -34.38 -8.56 -0.58
C GLU A 9 -34.86 -7.14 -0.87
N HIS A 10 -36.13 -6.82 -0.56
CA HIS A 10 -36.67 -5.47 -0.73
C HIS A 10 -35.99 -4.47 0.21
N ASN A 11 -35.72 -4.84 1.47
CA ASN A 11 -35.01 -3.97 2.42
C ASN A 11 -33.56 -3.73 1.99
N THR A 12 -32.86 -4.76 1.49
CA THR A 12 -31.48 -4.63 1.00
C THR A 12 -31.41 -3.77 -0.28
N ARG A 13 -32.38 -3.90 -1.20
CA ARG A 13 -32.48 -3.04 -2.39
C ARG A 13 -32.80 -1.58 -2.04
N SER A 14 -33.69 -1.36 -1.08
CA SER A 14 -34.02 -0.02 -0.56
C SER A 14 -32.80 0.64 0.11
N PHE A 15 -32.08 -0.11 0.94
CA PHE A 15 -30.87 0.36 1.62
C PHE A 15 -29.73 0.68 0.64
N THR A 16 -29.46 -0.21 -0.32
CA THR A 16 -28.43 0.03 -1.35
C THR A 16 -28.79 1.20 -2.26
N SER A 17 -30.07 1.44 -2.56
CA SER A 17 -30.52 2.61 -3.30
C SER A 17 -30.24 3.91 -2.54
N ARG A 18 -30.55 3.96 -1.24
CA ARG A 18 -30.28 5.13 -0.40
C ARG A 18 -28.79 5.43 -0.28
N LEU A 19 -27.97 4.39 -0.06
CA LEU A 19 -26.51 4.52 -0.04
C LEU A 19 -25.97 5.07 -1.37
N ARG A 20 -26.48 4.61 -2.50
CA ARG A 20 -26.08 5.10 -3.82
C ARG A 20 -26.44 6.58 -4.02
N GLU A 21 -27.60 6.99 -3.52
CA GLU A 21 -28.02 8.39 -3.59
C GLU A 21 -27.19 9.30 -2.67
N MET A 22 -26.89 8.84 -1.45
CA MET A 22 -25.96 9.52 -0.56
C MET A 22 -24.56 9.65 -1.18
N TRP A 23 -24.03 8.57 -1.77
CA TRP A 23 -22.75 8.59 -2.47
C TRP A 23 -22.73 9.64 -3.58
N LYS A 24 -23.77 9.71 -4.42
CA LYS A 24 -23.85 10.72 -5.49
C LYS A 24 -23.79 12.16 -4.98
N ARG A 25 -24.28 12.44 -3.76
CA ARG A 25 -24.24 13.78 -3.15
C ARG A 25 -22.91 14.08 -2.47
N LEU A 26 -22.13 13.06 -2.13
CA LEU A 26 -20.91 13.17 -1.31
C LEU A 26 -19.62 12.86 -2.07
N GLN A 27 -19.73 12.33 -3.28
CA GLN A 27 -18.59 11.97 -4.15
C GLN A 27 -17.66 13.16 -4.44
N ASP A 28 -18.15 14.40 -4.39
CA ASP A 28 -17.34 15.59 -4.61
C ASP A 28 -16.45 15.92 -3.39
N PHE A 29 -16.77 15.38 -2.21
CA PHE A 29 -16.00 15.59 -0.97
C PHE A 29 -15.06 14.42 -0.64
N HIS A 30 -15.26 13.26 -1.26
CA HIS A 30 -14.49 12.05 -1.00
C HIS A 30 -13.98 11.41 -2.30
N PRO A 31 -12.66 11.21 -2.44
CA PRO A 31 -12.06 10.64 -3.66
C PRO A 31 -12.66 9.31 -4.12
N ASN A 32 -13.15 8.50 -3.19
CA ASN A 32 -13.78 7.21 -3.48
C ASN A 32 -14.69 6.78 -2.32
N SER A 33 -15.44 5.69 -2.52
CA SER A 33 -16.35 5.17 -1.50
C SER A 33 -15.62 4.68 -0.24
N TYR A 34 -14.35 4.30 -0.36
CA TYR A 34 -13.55 3.88 0.78
C TYR A 34 -13.29 5.03 1.74
N THR A 35 -12.85 6.20 1.25
CA THR A 35 -12.59 7.36 2.11
C THR A 35 -13.87 7.88 2.76
N PHE A 36 -14.99 7.87 2.03
CA PHE A 36 -16.29 8.22 2.58
C PHE A 36 -16.72 7.28 3.72
N THR A 37 -16.66 5.97 3.48
CA THR A 37 -17.09 4.98 4.50
C THR A 37 -16.19 4.99 5.73
N LYS A 38 -14.88 5.22 5.57
CA LYS A 38 -13.95 5.39 6.69
C LYS A 38 -14.23 6.68 7.47
N ALA A 39 -14.40 7.82 6.81
CA ALA A 39 -14.74 9.07 7.49
C ALA A 39 -16.06 8.97 8.26
N LEU A 40 -17.09 8.34 7.68
CA LEU A 40 -18.35 8.09 8.37
C LEU A 40 -18.17 7.19 9.60
N ALA A 41 -17.36 6.14 9.50
CA ALA A 41 -17.08 5.26 10.65
C ALA A 41 -16.38 5.99 11.78
N GLU A 42 -15.42 6.87 11.47
CA GLU A 42 -14.74 7.67 12.49
C GLU A 42 -15.70 8.63 13.20
N GLN A 43 -16.62 9.27 12.47
CA GLN A 43 -17.67 10.11 13.09
C GLN A 43 -18.57 9.31 14.03
N LEU A 44 -19.00 8.11 13.60
CA LEU A 44 -19.84 7.25 14.45
C LEU A 44 -19.11 6.78 15.72
N ILE A 45 -17.79 6.59 15.66
CA ILE A 45 -16.98 6.27 16.84
C ILE A 45 -16.85 7.49 17.75
N ASP A 46 -16.67 8.68 17.18
CA ASP A 46 -16.60 9.94 17.92
C ASP A 46 -17.88 10.20 18.73
N ASP A 47 -19.06 9.94 18.12
CA ASP A 47 -20.37 10.10 18.75
C ASP A 47 -20.53 9.26 20.04
N VAL A 48 -19.83 8.12 20.16
CA VAL A 48 -19.87 7.22 21.33
C VAL A 48 -18.62 7.31 22.21
N ALA A 49 -17.68 8.21 21.89
CA ALA A 49 -16.37 8.24 22.54
C ALA A 49 -16.41 8.68 24.01
N ALA A 50 -17.49 9.34 24.44
CA ALA A 50 -17.72 9.70 25.84
C ALA A 50 -18.16 8.49 26.70
N GLU A 51 -18.71 7.45 26.08
CA GLU A 51 -19.31 6.31 26.78
C GLU A 51 -18.44 5.05 26.73
N LEU A 52 -17.52 4.97 25.77
CA LEU A 52 -16.68 3.79 25.53
C LEU A 52 -15.18 4.14 25.50
N PRO A 53 -14.29 3.24 25.95
CA PRO A 53 -12.85 3.41 25.83
C PRO A 53 -12.39 3.17 24.39
N VAL A 54 -12.61 4.17 23.53
CA VAL A 54 -12.27 4.10 22.09
C VAL A 54 -11.04 4.92 21.75
N VAL A 55 -10.29 4.43 20.76
CA VAL A 55 -9.16 5.10 20.11
C VAL A 55 -9.18 4.73 18.63
N ILE A 56 -8.87 5.67 17.75
CA ILE A 56 -8.80 5.44 16.30
C ILE A 56 -7.34 5.34 15.88
N VAL A 57 -6.99 4.26 15.18
CA VAL A 57 -5.67 4.11 14.56
C VAL A 57 -5.81 4.32 13.05
N ARG A 58 -5.07 5.30 12.51
CA ARG A 58 -5.04 5.66 11.09
C ARG A 58 -3.70 5.27 10.47
N PRO A 59 -3.61 4.13 9.76
CA PRO A 59 -2.39 3.80 9.06
C PRO A 59 -2.22 4.65 7.79
N SER A 60 -0.97 4.90 7.40
CA SER A 60 -0.62 5.33 6.04
C SER A 60 -0.67 4.15 5.06
N ILE A 61 0.08 4.19 3.95
CA ILE A 61 0.10 3.10 2.98
C ILE A 61 0.72 1.88 3.65
N VAL A 62 -0.10 0.85 3.89
CA VAL A 62 0.39 -0.39 4.50
C VAL A 62 1.20 -1.18 3.48
N VAL A 63 2.42 -1.52 3.86
CA VAL A 63 3.37 -2.31 3.06
C VAL A 63 3.71 -3.62 3.78
N PRO A 64 4.40 -4.58 3.11
CA PRO A 64 4.85 -5.80 3.77
C PRO A 64 5.56 -5.56 5.09
N THR A 65 5.49 -6.55 5.97
CA THR A 65 6.05 -6.48 7.32
C THR A 65 7.55 -6.20 7.32
N HIS A 66 8.00 -5.44 8.31
CA HIS A 66 9.42 -5.17 8.50
C HIS A 66 10.12 -6.37 9.17
N LYS A 67 9.54 -6.89 10.24
CA LYS A 67 10.14 -7.91 11.11
C LYS A 67 9.18 -9.05 11.41
N ASP A 68 7.98 -8.74 11.91
CA ASP A 68 7.07 -9.74 12.49
C ASP A 68 5.88 -10.03 11.55
N PRO A 69 5.34 -11.26 11.48
CA PRO A 69 5.89 -12.51 12.03
C PRO A 69 7.13 -13.01 11.26
N MET A 70 7.36 -12.49 10.06
CA MET A 70 8.55 -12.72 9.25
C MET A 70 8.74 -11.52 8.31
N PRO A 71 9.97 -11.15 7.93
CA PRO A 71 10.21 -10.04 7.02
C PRO A 71 9.53 -10.21 5.65
N GLY A 72 8.99 -9.11 5.11
CA GLY A 72 8.37 -9.08 3.79
C GLY A 72 7.00 -9.79 3.71
N TRP A 73 6.43 -10.23 4.83
CA TRP A 73 5.14 -10.91 4.81
C TRP A 73 4.03 -9.99 4.31
N ILE A 74 3.21 -10.55 3.42
CA ILE A 74 2.02 -9.90 2.87
C ILE A 74 1.01 -10.99 2.48
N ASP A 75 -0.27 -10.69 2.68
CA ASP A 75 -1.37 -11.59 2.35
C ASP A 75 -1.79 -11.51 0.87
N ASN A 76 -1.71 -10.31 0.27
CA ASN A 76 -2.17 -10.08 -1.10
C ASN A 76 -1.58 -8.80 -1.74
N LEU A 77 -1.74 -8.68 -3.05
CA LEU A 77 -1.39 -7.48 -3.82
C LEU A 77 -2.49 -6.42 -3.74
N TYR A 78 -2.35 -5.45 -2.84
CA TYR A 78 -3.25 -4.30 -2.75
C TYR A 78 -2.63 -3.04 -3.36
N GLY A 79 -3.44 -2.27 -4.08
CA GLY A 79 -3.11 -0.91 -4.56
C GLY A 79 -1.72 -0.82 -5.21
N LEU A 80 -0.82 -0.06 -4.57
CA LEU A 80 0.55 0.15 -5.01
C LEU A 80 1.33 -1.18 -5.15
N GLY A 81 1.17 -2.14 -4.24
CA GLY A 81 1.88 -3.43 -4.33
C GLY A 81 1.61 -4.18 -5.63
N ALA A 82 0.38 -4.12 -6.15
CA ALA A 82 0.02 -4.70 -7.45
C ALA A 82 0.70 -3.95 -8.62
N MET A 83 0.76 -2.62 -8.54
CA MET A 83 1.45 -1.79 -9.54
C MET A 83 2.96 -2.07 -9.57
N TRP A 84 3.59 -2.14 -8.40
CA TRP A 84 5.02 -2.47 -8.26
C TRP A 84 5.33 -3.83 -8.85
N THR A 85 4.54 -4.85 -8.50
CA THR A 85 4.68 -6.20 -9.04
C THR A 85 4.57 -6.19 -10.57
N ALA A 86 3.62 -5.44 -11.13
CA ALA A 86 3.45 -5.34 -12.57
C ALA A 86 4.63 -4.63 -13.26
N GLY A 87 5.28 -3.67 -12.62
CA GLY A 87 6.56 -3.11 -13.07
C GLY A 87 7.68 -4.16 -13.09
N GLN A 88 7.83 -4.89 -11.99
CA GLN A 88 8.84 -5.95 -11.82
C GLN A 88 8.64 -7.15 -12.76
N LYS A 89 7.42 -7.42 -13.20
CA LYS A 89 7.14 -8.44 -14.22
C LYS A 89 7.33 -7.93 -15.66
N GLY A 90 7.76 -6.68 -15.82
CA GLY A 90 7.93 -6.02 -17.12
C GLY A 90 6.61 -5.78 -17.86
N LEU A 91 5.48 -5.83 -17.15
CA LEU A 91 4.16 -5.53 -17.72
C LEU A 91 4.03 -4.01 -17.91
N ILE A 92 4.30 -3.24 -16.86
CA ILE A 92 4.30 -1.77 -16.90
C ILE A 92 5.75 -1.30 -17.03
N ARG A 93 6.01 -0.40 -17.98
CA ARG A 93 7.36 0.15 -18.22
C ARG A 93 7.44 1.66 -18.12
N VAL A 94 6.33 2.37 -18.20
CA VAL A 94 6.32 3.83 -18.14
C VAL A 94 5.19 4.35 -17.27
N HIS A 95 5.46 5.41 -16.53
CA HIS A 95 4.48 6.13 -15.73
C HIS A 95 4.81 7.62 -15.72
N CYS A 96 3.79 8.44 -15.51
CA CYS A 96 3.90 9.90 -15.40
C CYS A 96 3.37 10.28 -14.02
N ILE A 97 4.26 10.27 -13.04
CA ILE A 97 3.95 10.60 -11.64
C ILE A 97 5.02 11.57 -11.16
N GLU A 98 4.59 12.66 -10.52
CA GLU A 98 5.50 13.58 -9.85
C GLU A 98 6.24 12.89 -8.71
N GLU A 99 7.46 13.31 -8.45
CA GLU A 99 8.26 12.73 -7.37
C GLU A 99 7.78 13.26 -6.01
N PHE A 100 7.41 12.34 -5.11
CA PHE A 100 7.10 12.67 -3.72
C PHE A 100 7.40 11.48 -2.82
N ALA A 101 7.62 11.76 -1.53
CA ALA A 101 7.79 10.75 -0.51
C ALA A 101 6.42 10.14 -0.14
N MET A 102 6.29 8.82 -0.32
CA MET A 102 5.14 8.07 0.13
C MET A 102 5.35 7.59 1.57
N ASP A 103 4.45 7.96 2.47
CA ASP A 103 4.43 7.40 3.82
C ASP A 103 3.92 5.95 3.73
N SER A 104 4.87 5.01 3.86
CA SER A 104 4.67 3.56 3.72
C SER A 104 4.99 2.84 5.02
N VAL A 105 3.96 2.55 5.82
CA VAL A 105 4.08 1.90 7.12
C VAL A 105 4.00 0.36 7.00
N PRO A 106 4.95 -0.40 7.55
CA PRO A 106 4.87 -1.86 7.61
C PRO A 106 3.67 -2.37 8.42
N ALA A 107 3.07 -3.47 7.97
CA ALA A 107 1.87 -4.04 8.61
C ALA A 107 2.08 -4.44 10.08
N ASP A 108 3.27 -4.89 10.45
CA ASP A 108 3.63 -5.23 11.83
C ASP A 108 3.70 -4.01 12.74
N ILE A 109 4.16 -2.87 12.24
CA ILE A 109 4.17 -1.61 12.99
C ILE A 109 2.74 -1.09 13.20
N VAL A 110 1.88 -1.19 12.19
CA VAL A 110 0.45 -0.86 12.35
C VAL A 110 -0.18 -1.76 13.42
N THR A 111 0.16 -3.06 13.41
CA THR A 111 -0.35 -4.03 14.39
C THR A 111 0.12 -3.70 15.80
N LYS A 112 1.43 -3.49 16.00
CA LYS A 112 2.01 -3.09 17.29
C LYS A 112 1.42 -1.77 17.80
N THR A 113 1.30 -0.77 16.92
CA THR A 113 0.66 0.52 17.25
C THR A 113 -0.79 0.32 17.69
N THR A 114 -1.53 -0.57 17.04
CA THR A 114 -2.92 -0.88 17.40
C THR A 114 -3.03 -1.52 18.78
N VAL A 115 -2.14 -2.48 19.09
CA VAL A 115 -2.10 -3.12 20.41
C VAL A 115 -1.76 -2.10 21.49
N LEU A 116 -0.71 -1.29 21.29
CA LEU A 116 -0.29 -0.28 22.26
C LEU A 116 -1.36 0.81 22.45
N ALA A 117 -2.00 1.29 21.38
CA ALA A 117 -3.07 2.27 21.49
C ALA A 117 -4.26 1.71 22.29
N SER A 118 -4.62 0.45 22.05
CA SER A 118 -5.70 -0.22 22.79
C SER A 118 -5.36 -0.37 24.27
N TRP A 119 -4.12 -0.78 24.59
CA TRP A 119 -3.61 -0.88 25.95
C TRP A 119 -3.65 0.47 26.68
N ALA A 120 -3.10 1.52 26.06
CA ALA A 120 -3.09 2.86 26.63
C ALA A 120 -4.52 3.34 26.90
N ARG A 121 -5.43 3.16 25.94
CA ARG A 121 -6.83 3.56 26.10
C ARG A 121 -7.54 2.79 27.21
N ALA A 122 -7.29 1.48 27.33
CA ALA A 122 -7.88 0.62 28.36
C ALA A 122 -7.43 1.01 29.78
N LEU A 123 -6.22 1.56 29.93
CA LEU A 123 -5.69 2.07 31.20
C LEU A 123 -5.98 3.57 31.41
N ASP A 124 -6.82 4.17 30.56
CA ASP A 124 -7.12 5.61 30.53
C ASP A 124 -5.87 6.52 30.42
N ILE A 125 -4.78 5.99 29.85
CA ILE A 125 -3.57 6.74 29.55
C ILE A 125 -3.85 7.63 28.34
N ARG A 126 -3.74 8.95 28.54
CA ARG A 126 -3.89 9.94 27.46
C ARG A 126 -2.64 9.97 26.59
N ILE A 127 -2.85 9.83 25.29
CA ILE A 127 -1.79 9.83 24.27
C ILE A 127 -1.86 11.07 23.38
N ARG A 128 -2.67 12.04 23.77
CA ARG A 128 -2.74 13.38 23.19
C ARG A 128 -2.08 14.39 24.14
N PRO A 129 -0.98 15.06 23.75
CA PRO A 129 -0.41 16.13 24.55
C PRO A 129 -1.32 17.36 24.47
N LEU A 130 -2.05 17.65 25.54
CA LEU A 130 -2.92 18.82 25.65
C LEU A 130 -2.28 19.89 26.55
N PRO A 131 -2.41 21.18 26.21
CA PRO A 131 -2.09 22.25 27.15
C PRO A 131 -2.93 22.12 28.43
N VAL A 132 -2.35 22.55 29.55
CA VAL A 132 -3.01 22.51 30.86
C VAL A 132 -4.34 23.28 30.80
N GLY A 133 -5.43 22.62 31.21
CA GLY A 133 -6.78 23.22 31.27
C GLY A 133 -7.59 23.12 29.98
N VAL A 134 -7.08 22.45 28.94
CA VAL A 134 -7.83 22.18 27.71
C VAL A 134 -8.41 20.76 27.75
N GLU A 135 -9.73 20.66 27.74
CA GLU A 135 -10.40 19.37 27.62
C GLU A 135 -10.24 18.79 26.20
N PRO A 136 -9.95 17.49 26.06
CA PRO A 136 -9.90 16.84 24.75
C PRO A 136 -11.26 16.96 24.07
N LYS A 137 -11.27 17.41 22.82
CA LYS A 137 -12.45 17.26 21.94
C LYS A 137 -12.30 16.02 21.09
N GLY A 138 -13.35 15.20 21.09
CA GLY A 138 -13.45 13.99 20.29
C GLY A 138 -12.47 12.88 20.64
N VAL A 139 -12.63 11.75 19.97
CA VAL A 139 -11.85 10.52 20.12
C VAL A 139 -10.36 10.75 19.85
N GLU A 140 -9.50 10.08 20.62
CA GLU A 140 -8.06 10.09 20.39
C GLU A 140 -7.73 9.36 19.08
N VAL A 141 -6.85 9.97 18.28
CA VAL A 141 -6.42 9.43 16.99
C VAL A 141 -4.92 9.20 17.03
N VAL A 142 -4.46 8.03 16.60
CA VAL A 142 -3.06 7.66 16.44
C VAL A 142 -2.81 7.43 14.96
N HIS A 143 -1.98 8.27 14.34
CA HIS A 143 -1.48 7.99 13.00
C HIS A 143 -0.38 6.92 13.12
N ALA A 144 -0.61 5.73 12.56
CA ALA A 144 0.40 4.68 12.46
C ALA A 144 1.17 4.92 11.16
N THR A 145 2.24 5.71 11.23
CA THR A 145 2.92 6.22 10.04
C THR A 145 4.42 6.27 10.28
N ILE A 146 5.20 6.39 9.22
CA ILE A 146 6.66 6.58 9.34
C ILE A 146 7.08 8.05 9.25
N GLY A 147 6.16 8.94 8.88
CA GLY A 147 6.38 10.38 8.87
C GLY A 147 7.30 10.82 7.73
N SER A 148 8.29 11.65 8.06
CA SER A 148 9.21 12.27 7.08
C SER A 148 10.17 11.29 6.40
N LEU A 149 10.23 10.03 6.83
CA LEU A 149 11.08 8.97 6.26
C LEU A 149 10.39 8.19 5.11
N GLY A 150 9.40 8.83 4.47
CA GLY A 150 8.70 8.26 3.31
C GLY A 150 9.67 7.90 2.19
N CYS A 151 9.30 6.90 1.40
CA CYS A 151 10.11 6.40 0.27
C CYS A 151 9.55 6.97 -1.04
N THR A 152 10.40 7.52 -1.90
CA THR A 152 9.97 8.06 -3.19
C THR A 152 9.94 6.98 -4.28
N PHE A 153 9.39 7.31 -5.46
CA PHE A 153 9.47 6.42 -6.62
C PHE A 153 10.92 6.26 -7.11
N GLY A 154 11.71 7.33 -7.06
CA GLY A 154 13.14 7.34 -7.37
C GLY A 154 13.97 6.48 -6.41
N ASP A 155 13.73 6.53 -5.10
CA ASP A 155 14.42 5.66 -4.13
C ASP A 155 14.20 4.18 -4.45
N MET A 156 12.99 3.82 -4.85
CA MET A 156 12.67 2.45 -5.26
C MET A 156 13.25 2.07 -6.62
N GLU A 157 13.27 3.00 -7.59
CA GLU A 157 13.96 2.78 -8.87
C GLU A 157 15.46 2.56 -8.66
N TRP A 158 16.09 3.38 -7.81
CA TRP A 158 17.48 3.24 -7.40
C TRP A 158 17.75 1.88 -6.76
N ALA A 159 16.93 1.49 -5.78
CA ALA A 159 17.03 0.20 -5.12
C ALA A 159 16.96 -0.95 -6.13
N LEU A 160 16.02 -0.90 -7.08
CA LEU A 160 15.88 -1.94 -8.10
C LEU A 160 17.09 -1.99 -9.05
N THR A 161 17.48 -0.86 -9.59
CA THR A 161 18.39 -0.77 -10.75
C THR A 161 19.85 -0.59 -10.34
N GLU A 162 20.16 0.48 -9.62
CA GLU A 162 21.53 0.85 -9.27
C GLU A 162 22.09 0.01 -8.12
N ASP A 163 21.23 -0.46 -7.22
CA ASP A 163 21.66 -1.29 -6.09
C ASP A 163 21.77 -2.80 -6.41
N GLY A 164 21.45 -3.19 -7.64
CA GLY A 164 21.54 -4.58 -8.09
C GLY A 164 20.53 -5.51 -7.44
N LEU A 165 19.39 -5.01 -6.93
CA LEU A 165 18.27 -5.88 -6.51
C LEU A 165 17.77 -6.75 -7.66
N LEU A 166 17.74 -6.21 -8.88
CA LEU A 166 17.44 -6.98 -10.09
C LEU A 166 18.45 -8.11 -10.36
N ASP A 167 19.67 -8.01 -9.84
CA ASP A 167 20.71 -9.05 -9.97
C ASP A 167 20.65 -10.10 -8.84
N LYS A 168 19.81 -9.87 -7.82
CA LYS A 168 19.64 -10.75 -6.65
C LYS A 168 18.28 -11.45 -6.63
N LEU A 169 17.30 -10.93 -7.37
CA LEU A 169 15.94 -11.45 -7.41
C LEU A 169 15.55 -11.84 -8.82
N ALA A 170 14.96 -13.04 -8.93
CA ALA A 170 14.40 -13.48 -10.19
C ALA A 170 12.90 -13.21 -10.17
N PHE A 171 12.37 -12.84 -11.34
CA PHE A 171 10.94 -12.58 -11.52
C PHE A 171 10.34 -13.65 -12.43
N PRO A 172 9.98 -14.85 -11.90
CA PRO A 172 9.34 -15.89 -12.68
C PRO A 172 8.15 -15.36 -13.50
N GLY A 173 8.02 -15.78 -14.75
CA GLY A 173 6.90 -15.31 -15.59
C GLY A 173 6.94 -13.81 -15.93
N ALA A 174 8.06 -13.12 -15.72
CA ALA A 174 8.27 -11.79 -16.29
C ALA A 174 8.13 -11.84 -17.81
N ILE A 175 7.36 -10.92 -18.36
CA ILE A 175 7.04 -10.86 -19.78
C ILE A 175 8.17 -10.13 -20.53
N ARG A 176 8.84 -9.20 -19.84
CA ARG A 176 9.98 -8.41 -20.34
C ARG A 176 10.95 -8.12 -19.20
N ASP A 177 12.10 -7.56 -19.55
CA ASP A 177 13.02 -6.99 -18.57
C ASP A 177 12.30 -5.96 -17.67
N PRO A 178 12.58 -5.98 -16.35
CA PRO A 178 11.92 -5.17 -15.34
C PRO A 178 12.45 -3.73 -15.33
N LYS A 179 12.48 -3.08 -16.50
CA LYS A 179 12.83 -1.67 -16.63
C LYS A 179 11.59 -0.82 -16.58
N PHE A 180 11.64 0.17 -15.70
CA PHE A 180 10.56 1.09 -15.42
C PHE A 180 11.09 2.51 -15.55
N TYR A 181 10.41 3.35 -16.32
CA TYR A 181 10.82 4.72 -16.58
C TYR A 181 9.78 5.69 -16.01
N ARG A 182 10.25 6.62 -15.18
CA ARG A 182 9.49 7.80 -14.77
C ARG A 182 9.63 8.89 -15.82
N LEU A 183 8.51 9.49 -16.21
CA LEU A 183 8.47 10.55 -17.22
C LEU A 183 7.81 11.79 -16.62
N ASP A 184 8.51 12.91 -16.66
CA ASP A 184 7.97 14.21 -16.21
C ASP A 184 7.19 14.93 -17.33
N ASN A 185 7.38 14.52 -18.59
CA ASN A 185 6.75 15.13 -19.76
C ASN A 185 5.49 14.32 -20.18
N PRO A 186 4.28 14.90 -20.11
CA PRO A 186 3.04 14.21 -20.47
C PRO A 186 3.00 13.72 -21.92
N ILE A 187 3.58 14.47 -22.87
CA ILE A 187 3.61 14.08 -24.29
C ILE A 187 4.52 12.87 -24.48
N ALA A 188 5.71 12.90 -23.88
CA ALA A 188 6.63 11.77 -23.91
C ALA A 188 5.98 10.53 -23.28
N TYR A 189 5.25 10.70 -22.17
CA TYR A 189 4.46 9.64 -21.57
C TYR A 189 3.42 9.07 -22.53
N GLN A 190 2.62 9.89 -23.22
CA GLN A 190 1.61 9.39 -24.14
C GLN A 190 2.23 8.56 -25.28
N VAL A 191 3.34 9.03 -25.86
CA VAL A 191 4.05 8.32 -26.93
C VAL A 191 4.61 6.99 -26.43
N LEU A 192 5.30 6.99 -25.29
CA LEU A 192 5.92 5.78 -24.75
C LEU A 192 4.88 4.81 -24.16
N HIS A 193 3.79 5.31 -23.60
CA HIS A 193 2.65 4.50 -23.15
C HIS A 193 2.02 3.78 -24.33
N TRP A 194 1.76 4.50 -25.43
CA TRP A 194 1.24 3.89 -26.65
C TRP A 194 2.18 2.79 -27.16
N TYR A 195 3.49 3.03 -27.17
CA TYR A 195 4.46 2.07 -27.66
C TYR A 195 4.64 0.85 -26.72
N HIS A 196 4.93 1.08 -25.44
CA HIS A 196 5.27 0.02 -24.49
C HIS A 196 4.06 -0.76 -23.97
N HIS A 197 2.87 -0.14 -23.92
CA HIS A 197 1.68 -0.77 -23.35
C HIS A 197 0.64 -1.11 -24.42
N ILE A 198 0.19 -0.14 -25.21
CA ILE A 198 -0.90 -0.35 -26.18
C ILE A 198 -0.43 -1.23 -27.34
N LEU A 199 0.58 -0.80 -28.09
CA LEU A 199 1.09 -1.52 -29.26
C LEU A 199 1.61 -2.91 -28.86
N TYR A 200 2.40 -2.98 -27.79
CA TYR A 200 2.90 -4.26 -27.30
C TYR A 200 1.76 -5.19 -26.84
N GLY A 201 0.75 -4.65 -26.15
CA GLY A 201 -0.44 -5.41 -25.77
C GLY A 201 -1.21 -5.96 -26.97
N VAL A 202 -1.36 -5.17 -28.05
CA VAL A 202 -1.96 -5.63 -29.31
C VAL A 202 -1.17 -6.78 -29.91
N VAL A 203 0.16 -6.68 -29.94
CA VAL A 203 1.05 -7.73 -30.46
C VAL A 203 0.89 -9.02 -29.64
N LEU A 204 0.93 -8.92 -28.31
CA LEU A 204 0.76 -10.08 -27.41
C LEU A 204 -0.61 -10.75 -27.57
N ASP A 205 -1.69 -9.96 -27.60
CA ASP A 205 -3.04 -10.50 -27.73
C ASP A 205 -3.30 -11.08 -29.13
N THR A 206 -2.68 -10.53 -30.17
CA THR A 206 -2.74 -11.09 -31.52
C THR A 206 -1.99 -12.42 -31.58
N ALA A 207 -0.77 -12.49 -31.04
CA ALA A 207 -0.01 -13.74 -30.95
C ALA A 207 -0.76 -14.81 -30.12
N ALA A 208 -1.41 -14.40 -29.02
CA ALA A 208 -2.25 -15.30 -28.23
C ALA A 208 -3.38 -15.88 -29.09
N ARG A 209 -4.12 -15.05 -29.84
CA ARG A 209 -5.20 -15.52 -30.73
C ARG A 209 -4.68 -16.47 -31.81
N LEU A 210 -3.56 -16.15 -32.45
CA LEU A 210 -2.96 -17.00 -33.49
C LEU A 210 -2.48 -18.36 -32.96
N THR A 211 -2.12 -18.43 -31.67
CA THR A 211 -1.68 -19.67 -31.01
C THR A 211 -2.81 -20.39 -30.25
N GLY A 212 -4.07 -19.99 -30.45
CA GLY A 212 -5.22 -20.57 -29.77
C GLY A 212 -5.31 -20.27 -28.26
N ARG A 213 -4.53 -19.29 -27.77
CA ARG A 213 -4.52 -18.84 -26.38
C ARG A 213 -5.48 -17.65 -26.18
N LYS A 214 -5.97 -17.51 -24.94
CA LYS A 214 -6.87 -16.40 -24.58
C LYS A 214 -6.09 -15.07 -24.52
N PRO A 215 -6.51 -14.01 -25.25
CA PRO A 215 -5.91 -12.68 -25.13
C PRO A 215 -6.21 -12.06 -23.75
N ARG A 216 -5.21 -11.43 -23.13
CA ARG A 216 -5.28 -10.86 -21.77
C ARG A 216 -4.53 -9.54 -21.61
N ALA A 217 -3.56 -9.22 -22.47
CA ALA A 217 -2.62 -8.12 -22.29
C ALA A 217 -3.32 -6.76 -22.29
N LEU A 218 -4.16 -6.46 -23.29
CA LEU A 218 -4.87 -5.18 -23.34
C LEU A 218 -5.84 -4.99 -22.17
N ASN A 219 -6.43 -6.09 -21.68
CA ASN A 219 -7.29 -6.03 -20.50
C ASN A 219 -6.48 -5.73 -19.23
N LEU A 220 -5.26 -6.27 -19.10
CA LEU A 220 -4.35 -5.93 -18.01
C LEU A 220 -3.93 -4.46 -18.05
N TYR A 221 -3.57 -3.95 -19.23
CA TYR A 221 -3.22 -2.52 -19.40
C TYR A 221 -4.39 -1.58 -19.09
N ARG A 222 -5.61 -1.94 -19.50
CA ARG A 222 -6.81 -1.17 -19.13
C ARG A 222 -6.99 -1.10 -17.62
N LYS A 223 -6.87 -2.25 -16.92
CA LYS A 223 -6.97 -2.29 -15.46
C LYS A 223 -5.91 -1.44 -14.77
N PHE A 224 -4.69 -1.42 -15.32
CA PHE A 224 -3.62 -0.56 -14.82
C PHE A 224 -4.00 0.93 -14.91
N VAL A 225 -4.44 1.40 -16.07
CA VAL A 225 -4.88 2.81 -16.25
C VAL A 225 -6.02 3.16 -15.29
N THR A 226 -7.04 2.32 -15.20
CA THR A 226 -8.16 2.53 -14.25
C THR A 226 -7.67 2.56 -12.80
N SER A 227 -6.66 1.77 -12.44
CA SER A 227 -6.06 1.81 -11.11
C SER A 227 -5.34 3.12 -10.86
N CYS A 228 -4.55 3.62 -11.82
CA CYS A 228 -3.86 4.91 -11.69
C CYS A 228 -4.85 6.07 -11.51
N GLU A 229 -5.94 6.08 -12.30
CA GLU A 229 -7.02 7.07 -12.17
C GLU A 229 -7.68 7.03 -10.80
N ALA A 230 -7.99 5.83 -10.30
CA ALA A 230 -8.60 5.64 -8.99
C ALA A 230 -7.70 6.08 -7.82
N THR A 231 -6.37 5.99 -8.01
CA THR A 231 -5.39 6.40 -6.99
C THR A 231 -4.92 7.84 -7.13
N ALA A 232 -5.15 8.50 -8.28
CA ALA A 232 -4.63 9.84 -8.58
C ALA A 232 -4.85 10.89 -7.46
N PRO A 233 -6.02 10.95 -6.77
CA PRO A 233 -6.22 11.91 -5.67
C PRO A 233 -5.29 11.70 -4.45
N PHE A 234 -4.68 10.52 -4.32
CA PHE A 234 -3.74 10.15 -3.26
C PHE A 234 -2.27 10.25 -3.71
N VAL A 235 -2.00 10.53 -4.98
CA VAL A 235 -0.65 10.69 -5.52
C VAL A 235 -0.20 12.13 -5.29
N LYS A 236 0.08 12.45 -4.02
CA LYS A 236 0.51 13.78 -3.56
C LYS A 236 1.23 13.65 -2.21
N PRO A 237 2.05 14.63 -1.80
CA PRO A 237 2.65 14.61 -0.47
C PRO A 237 1.58 14.70 0.62
N PHE A 238 1.72 13.86 1.63
CA PHE A 238 0.96 13.93 2.88
C PHE A 238 1.94 14.11 4.04
N VAL A 239 1.58 15.00 4.97
CA VAL A 239 2.33 15.18 6.22
C VAL A 239 1.46 14.65 7.35
N PHE A 240 1.93 13.60 8.01
CA PHE A 240 1.25 12.98 9.14
C PHE A 240 1.93 13.38 10.45
N GLU A 241 1.15 13.80 11.43
CA GLU A 241 1.64 14.02 12.79
C GLU A 241 1.75 12.68 13.53
N GLY A 242 2.98 12.27 13.83
CA GLY A 242 3.29 11.02 14.54
C GLY A 242 3.50 11.16 16.05
N ILE A 243 3.07 12.27 16.68
CA ILE A 243 3.35 12.52 18.11
C ILE A 243 2.70 11.46 19.01
N ASN A 244 1.42 11.16 18.79
CA ASN A 244 0.68 10.21 19.61
C ASN A 244 1.24 8.78 19.47
N GLN A 245 1.71 8.41 18.29
CA GLN A 245 2.38 7.13 18.05
C GLN A 245 3.71 7.03 18.81
N ARG A 246 4.52 8.09 18.83
CA ARG A 246 5.77 8.13 19.60
C ARG A 246 5.52 8.10 21.10
N LEU A 247 4.47 8.76 21.60
CA LEU A 247 4.10 8.71 23.01
C LEU A 247 3.79 7.29 23.46
N LEU A 248 3.14 6.47 22.62
CA LEU A 248 2.91 5.05 22.92
C LEU A 248 4.21 4.28 23.17
N GLN A 249 5.27 4.55 22.40
CA GLN A 249 6.58 3.91 22.60
C GLN A 249 7.24 4.35 23.91
N ILE A 250 7.12 5.64 24.26
CA ILE A 250 7.70 6.20 25.50
C ILE A 250 6.99 5.67 26.75
N LEU A 251 5.67 5.51 26.67
CA LEU A 251 4.83 5.12 27.82
C LEU A 251 4.82 3.61 28.06
N MET A 252 5.23 2.81 27.08
CA MET A 252 5.28 1.36 27.15
C MET A 252 6.21 0.88 28.28
N HIS A 253 5.83 -0.22 28.93
CA HIS A 253 6.66 -0.81 29.97
C HIS A 253 7.94 -1.41 29.36
N PRO A 254 9.13 -1.28 29.99
CA PRO A 254 10.38 -1.80 29.42
C PRO A 254 10.38 -3.29 29.11
N ALA A 255 9.62 -4.09 29.87
CA ALA A 255 9.47 -5.53 29.61
C ALA A 255 8.77 -5.86 28.28
N ASP A 256 8.01 -4.92 27.71
CA ASP A 256 7.28 -5.09 26.45
C ASP A 256 8.08 -4.60 25.23
N GLU A 257 9.24 -3.98 25.46
CA GLU A 257 10.06 -3.35 24.43
C GLU A 257 10.51 -4.33 23.35
N GLU A 258 10.94 -5.53 23.73
CA GLU A 258 11.36 -6.55 22.76
C GLU A 258 10.25 -6.93 21.77
N ALA A 259 8.99 -6.96 22.23
CA ALA A 259 7.85 -7.39 21.42
C ALA A 259 7.21 -6.25 20.63
N TYR A 260 7.13 -5.05 21.21
CA TYR A 260 6.31 -3.95 20.67
C TYR A 260 7.11 -2.69 20.31
N CYS A 261 8.43 -2.69 20.50
CA CYS A 261 9.27 -1.63 19.94
C CYS A 261 9.23 -1.70 18.41
N PHE A 262 9.05 -0.52 17.81
CA PHE A 262 9.11 -0.33 16.36
C PHE A 262 9.99 0.88 15.98
N MET A 263 10.74 1.42 16.93
CA MET A 263 11.66 2.53 16.72
C MET A 263 12.88 2.13 15.87
N ASP A 264 13.25 0.85 15.89
CA ASP A 264 14.32 0.26 15.07
C ASP A 264 14.10 0.45 13.57
N MET A 265 12.85 0.50 13.11
CA MET A 265 12.54 0.81 11.71
C MET A 265 12.91 2.24 11.33
N TYR A 266 12.73 3.22 12.22
CA TYR A 266 13.00 4.63 11.93
C TYR A 266 14.51 4.87 11.77
N GLU A 267 15.34 4.25 12.62
CA GLU A 267 16.79 4.25 12.46
C GLU A 267 17.23 3.52 11.17
N GLY A 268 16.45 2.51 10.74
CA GLY A 268 16.72 1.68 9.58
C GLY A 268 16.48 2.31 8.21
N ARG A 269 15.83 3.48 8.11
CA ARG A 269 15.68 4.20 6.82
C ARG A 269 16.68 5.33 6.62
N ASP A 270 17.34 5.78 7.68
CA ASP A 270 18.45 6.74 7.60
C ASP A 270 19.76 6.05 7.16
N ASN A 271 19.80 4.71 7.17
CA ASN A 271 20.92 3.90 6.71
C ASN A 271 20.59 3.21 5.38
N VAL A 272 21.40 3.50 4.36
CA VAL A 272 21.30 2.90 3.03
C VAL A 272 21.28 1.37 3.09
N ASP A 273 22.15 0.73 3.87
CA ASP A 273 22.22 -0.74 3.96
C ASP A 273 20.96 -1.36 4.55
N THR A 274 20.34 -0.67 5.51
CA THR A 274 19.09 -1.14 6.11
C THR A 274 17.90 -0.89 5.18
N PHE A 275 17.88 0.23 4.45
CA PHE A 275 16.92 0.46 3.37
C PHE A 275 17.02 -0.60 2.26
N ARG A 276 18.25 -0.98 1.87
CA ARG A 276 18.51 -2.06 0.90
C ARG A 276 17.94 -3.39 1.36
N LYS A 277 18.27 -3.79 2.60
CA LYS A 277 17.77 -5.04 3.20
C LYS A 277 16.25 -5.06 3.25
N TRP A 278 15.64 -3.96 3.69
CA TRP A 278 14.19 -3.84 3.76
C TRP A 278 13.54 -3.90 2.36
N SER A 279 14.13 -3.23 1.36
CA SER A 279 13.65 -3.26 -0.02
C SER A 279 13.73 -4.67 -0.61
N TYR A 280 14.83 -5.39 -0.36
CA TYR A 280 15.00 -6.79 -0.74
C TYR A 280 13.90 -7.68 -0.15
N GLU A 281 13.74 -7.67 1.18
CA GLU A 281 12.74 -8.51 1.85
C GLU A 281 11.31 -8.16 1.43
N THR A 282 11.03 -6.88 1.22
CA THR A 282 9.71 -6.42 0.76
C THR A 282 9.38 -6.97 -0.63
N ILE A 283 10.31 -6.85 -1.58
CA ILE A 283 10.09 -7.34 -2.96
C ILE A 283 10.05 -8.87 -2.98
N ARG A 284 11.01 -9.52 -2.34
CA ARG A 284 11.06 -10.97 -2.19
C ARG A 284 9.77 -11.52 -1.57
N GLY A 285 9.30 -10.88 -0.51
CA GLY A 285 8.08 -11.25 0.20
C GLY A 285 6.84 -11.15 -0.67
N VAL A 286 6.76 -10.16 -1.57
CA VAL A 286 5.70 -10.10 -2.59
C VAL A 286 5.73 -11.32 -3.52
N LEU A 287 6.91 -11.73 -4.00
CA LEU A 287 7.05 -12.91 -4.85
C LEU A 287 6.65 -14.19 -4.12
N VAL A 288 7.19 -14.40 -2.92
CA VAL A 288 7.00 -15.64 -2.15
C VAL A 288 5.60 -15.72 -1.56
N TYR A 289 5.13 -14.67 -0.90
CA TYR A 289 3.92 -14.73 -0.09
C TYR A 289 2.67 -14.31 -0.87
N ALA A 290 2.71 -13.28 -1.71
CA ALA A 290 1.54 -12.87 -2.48
C ALA A 290 1.41 -13.66 -3.80
N LEU A 291 2.51 -13.82 -4.55
CA LEU A 291 2.48 -14.54 -5.84
C LEU A 291 2.67 -16.05 -5.72
N LYS A 292 3.13 -16.55 -4.56
CA LYS A 292 3.43 -17.98 -4.32
C LYS A 292 4.50 -18.52 -5.27
N GLU A 293 5.48 -17.68 -5.58
CA GLU A 293 6.59 -18.04 -6.46
C GLU A 293 7.77 -18.58 -5.66
N GLU A 294 8.55 -19.47 -6.30
CA GLU A 294 9.80 -19.94 -5.72
C GLU A 294 10.85 -18.83 -5.74
N ASP A 295 11.42 -18.55 -4.58
CA ASP A 295 12.57 -17.68 -4.41
C ASP A 295 13.86 -18.43 -4.76
N ASN A 296 14.10 -18.57 -6.06
CA ASN A 296 15.29 -19.24 -6.58
C ASN A 296 15.86 -18.44 -7.75
N TYR A 297 16.81 -17.57 -7.42
CA TYR A 297 17.49 -16.72 -8.40
C TYR A 297 18.16 -17.55 -9.50
N GLU A 298 18.99 -18.54 -9.13
CA GLU A 298 19.76 -19.35 -10.08
C GLU A 298 18.89 -20.07 -11.12
N LYS A 299 17.77 -20.65 -10.69
CA LYS A 299 16.82 -21.33 -11.57
C LYS A 299 16.15 -20.37 -12.56
N HIS A 300 15.86 -19.15 -12.11
CA HIS A 300 15.08 -18.17 -12.84
C HIS A 300 15.90 -16.98 -13.37
N ARG A 301 17.23 -17.10 -13.33
CA ARG A 301 18.18 -16.06 -13.75
C ARG A 301 17.88 -15.60 -15.18
N PRO A 302 17.78 -14.28 -15.43
CA PRO A 302 17.52 -13.73 -16.76
C PRO A 302 18.51 -14.26 -17.81
N HIS A 303 18.04 -14.56 -19.02
CA HIS A 303 18.86 -15.18 -20.08
C HIS A 303 20.10 -14.37 -20.49
N HIS A 304 20.08 -13.04 -20.31
CA HIS A 304 21.23 -12.17 -20.60
C HIS A 304 22.41 -12.39 -19.64
N ASP A 305 22.12 -12.93 -18.46
CA ASP A 305 23.05 -13.06 -17.34
C ASP A 305 23.64 -14.47 -17.24
N ARG A 306 23.08 -15.43 -18.00
CA ARG A 306 23.60 -16.81 -18.15
C ARG A 306 24.88 -16.90 -18.98
N ARG A 307 25.43 -15.78 -19.45
CA ARG A 307 26.60 -15.72 -20.34
C ARG A 307 27.87 -15.18 -19.69
N VAL A 308 27.83 -14.82 -18.42
CA VAL A 308 29.03 -14.42 -17.68
C VAL A 308 29.40 -15.60 -16.74
N PRO A 309 30.62 -16.17 -16.87
CA PRO A 309 31.06 -17.32 -16.07
C PRO A 309 30.99 -17.09 -14.56
#